data_AF-A0A3N2HAL3-F1
#
_entry.id   AF-A0A3N2HAL3-F1
#
_cell.length_a   1.000
_cell.length_b   1.000
_cell.length_c   1.000
_cell.angle_alpha   90.00
_cell.angle_beta   90.00
_cell.angle_gamma   90.00
#
_symmetry.space_group_name_H-M   'P 1'
#
loop_
_entity.id
_entity.type
_entity.pdbx_description
1 polymer ?
#
loop_
_entity_poly.entity_id
_entity_poly.type
_entity_poly.pdbx_seq_one_letter_code
_entity_poly.pdbx_strand_id
1 'polypeptide(L)'
;MEERGWRPRWWLFAVFAVVATVHLAGGGWDSTTAVGLPVGFAATLVLVFVRRLPNWVTGEWDSRPWSRSWVRASRNRTIVALPFALLGVVAVLIGLADHPPHGTDVLYAAFVAALAVGLVVVLVVRWGRAVRTLRLLAGPRTALPARFDDGSRETGTVTFPDGARAYFTLHDPPRELIREIEHAATLHVTSAAPGKVLAGQPGGDEFARATLRVARATRTPSRSSLKRRLRLRTVAFAAVVAAGVALEGAAVVLVGGALPWVLAAPILLAVGATALWRARVARAVRLLAAGPWTSITAATMATDVDGPVSGWVVFPDGLRGRFHIEYCPPDVAAELLRRRRLWVAGAPRPGDVAVGLPEGDTFAIAWLAVTDRRARRLDHPRF
;
A
#
# COMPACT_ATOMS: atom_id res chain seq x y z
N MET A 1 7.26 -27.48 -22.85
CA MET A 1 7.67 -26.92 -21.54
C MET A 1 9.17 -26.90 -21.54
N GLU A 2 9.80 -25.74 -21.70
CA GLU A 2 11.26 -25.62 -21.53
C GLU A 2 11.61 -25.91 -20.07
N GLU A 3 12.41 -26.95 -19.83
CA GLU A 3 13.07 -27.15 -18.55
C GLU A 3 14.05 -25.99 -18.34
N ARG A 4 13.58 -24.93 -17.68
CA ARG A 4 14.51 -23.94 -17.12
C ARG A 4 15.44 -24.69 -16.16
N GLY A 5 16.69 -24.85 -16.57
CA GLY A 5 17.71 -25.56 -15.81
C GLY A 5 17.74 -25.06 -14.38
N TRP A 6 17.52 -25.98 -13.43
CA TRP A 6 17.56 -25.67 -12.01
C TRP A 6 18.93 -25.07 -11.66
N ARG A 7 18.93 -23.92 -10.99
CA ARG A 7 20.14 -23.29 -10.45
C ARG A 7 20.05 -23.24 -8.92
N PRO A 8 21.10 -23.68 -8.19
CA PRO A 8 21.16 -23.52 -6.75
C PRO A 8 20.97 -22.05 -6.35
N ARG A 9 20.27 -21.81 -5.24
CA ARG A 9 19.95 -20.47 -4.74
C ARG A 9 21.13 -19.89 -3.95
N TRP A 10 22.27 -19.69 -4.60
CA TRP A 10 23.52 -19.26 -3.98
C TRP A 10 23.42 -17.97 -3.13
N TRP A 11 22.47 -17.08 -3.43
CA TRP A 11 22.24 -15.88 -2.64
C TRP A 11 21.85 -16.17 -1.18
N LEU A 12 21.14 -17.28 -0.90
CA LEU A 12 20.79 -17.68 0.47
C LEU A 12 22.03 -18.09 1.27
N PHE A 13 22.99 -18.73 0.60
CA PHE A 13 24.27 -19.08 1.18
C PHE A 13 25.09 -17.83 1.51
N ALA A 14 25.07 -16.82 0.62
CA ALA A 14 25.69 -15.53 0.88
C ALA A 14 25.05 -14.80 2.09
N VAL A 15 23.72 -14.81 2.21
CA VAL A 15 23.01 -14.24 3.37
C VAL A 15 23.41 -14.95 4.66
N PHE A 16 23.45 -16.29 4.67
CA PHE A 16 23.90 -17.06 5.83
C PHE A 16 25.35 -16.71 6.20
N ALA A 17 26.26 -16.66 5.22
CA ALA A 17 27.66 -16.31 5.46
C ALA A 17 27.82 -14.90 6.07
N VAL A 18 27.06 -13.92 5.58
CA VAL A 18 27.05 -12.56 6.15
C VAL A 18 26.55 -12.58 7.60
N VAL A 19 25.42 -13.24 7.86
CA VAL A 19 24.86 -13.34 9.23
C VAL A 19 25.84 -14.05 10.16
N ALA A 20 26.43 -15.16 9.73
CA ALA A 20 27.42 -15.92 10.47
C ALA A 20 28.66 -15.06 10.80
N THR A 21 29.16 -14.31 9.82
CA THR A 21 30.33 -13.43 10.00
C THR A 21 30.04 -12.30 10.99
N VAL A 22 28.85 -11.68 10.90
CA VAL A 22 28.42 -10.63 11.84
C VAL A 22 28.30 -11.20 13.27
N HIS A 23 27.77 -12.42 13.41
CA HIS A 23 27.63 -13.07 14.70
C HIS A 23 29.00 -13.40 15.32
N LEU A 24 29.89 -14.02 14.54
CA LEU A 24 31.23 -14.39 14.97
C LEU A 24 32.11 -13.16 15.29
N ALA A 25 31.96 -12.07 14.54
CA ALA A 25 32.70 -10.83 14.77
C ALA A 25 32.21 -10.05 16.00
N GLY A 26 30.93 -10.19 16.36
CA GLY A 26 30.31 -9.45 17.47
C GLY A 26 30.41 -10.15 18.84
N GLY A 27 30.40 -11.48 18.88
CA GLY A 27 30.34 -12.26 20.13
C GLY A 27 31.36 -13.40 20.26
N GLY A 28 32.14 -13.69 19.21
CA GLY A 28 33.04 -14.84 19.21
C GLY A 28 32.31 -16.19 19.13
N TRP A 29 32.99 -17.27 19.51
CA TRP A 29 32.42 -18.62 19.52
C TRP A 29 31.88 -18.95 20.92
N ASP A 30 30.59 -18.77 21.12
CA ASP A 30 29.88 -19.10 22.36
C ASP A 30 28.95 -20.31 22.21
N SER A 31 28.28 -20.70 23.29
CA SER A 31 27.33 -21.83 23.32
C SER A 31 26.13 -21.62 22.39
N THR A 32 25.69 -20.37 22.22
CA THR A 32 24.62 -19.99 21.28
C THR A 32 25.07 -20.19 19.83
N THR A 33 26.30 -19.80 19.50
CA THR A 33 26.92 -19.94 18.18
C THR A 33 27.22 -21.40 17.86
N ALA A 34 27.65 -22.18 18.85
CA ALA A 34 27.94 -23.61 18.73
C ALA A 34 26.70 -24.44 18.32
N VAL A 35 25.49 -24.01 18.69
CA VAL A 35 24.23 -24.66 18.28
C VAL A 35 23.58 -23.96 17.09
N GLY A 36 23.57 -22.63 17.09
CA GLY A 36 22.88 -21.81 16.09
C GLY A 36 23.51 -21.87 14.71
N LEU A 37 24.84 -21.85 14.60
CA LEU A 37 25.52 -21.93 13.29
C LEU A 37 25.32 -23.28 12.60
N PRO A 38 25.51 -24.44 13.25
CA PRO A 38 25.26 -25.73 12.60
C PRO A 38 23.80 -25.90 12.17
N VAL A 39 22.84 -25.50 13.01
CA VAL A 39 21.41 -25.58 12.68
C VAL A 39 21.06 -24.63 11.52
N GLY A 40 21.53 -23.38 11.57
CA GLY A 40 21.33 -22.39 10.50
C GLY A 40 22.00 -22.80 9.19
N PHE A 41 23.18 -23.42 9.26
CA PHE A 41 23.90 -23.95 8.10
C PHE A 41 23.16 -25.13 7.47
N ALA A 42 22.70 -26.10 8.28
CA ALA A 42 21.92 -27.23 7.81
C ALA A 42 20.61 -26.77 7.14
N ALA A 43 19.90 -25.80 7.73
CA ALA A 43 18.72 -25.20 7.13
C ALA A 43 19.05 -24.49 5.81
N THR A 44 20.17 -23.79 5.74
CA THR A 44 20.63 -23.11 4.52
C THR A 44 20.98 -24.10 3.41
N LEU A 45 21.65 -25.22 3.73
CA LEU A 45 21.95 -26.27 2.75
C LEU A 45 20.66 -26.87 2.18
N VAL A 46 19.66 -27.12 3.03
CA VAL A 46 18.32 -27.55 2.61
C VAL A 46 17.69 -26.52 1.67
N LEU A 47 17.77 -25.23 2.01
CA LEU A 47 17.21 -24.14 1.20
C LEU A 47 17.93 -23.91 -0.15
N VAL A 48 19.23 -24.20 -0.22
CA VAL A 48 20.06 -23.96 -1.42
C VAL A 48 20.01 -25.14 -2.39
N PHE A 49 20.12 -26.37 -1.88
CA PHE A 49 20.37 -27.56 -2.69
C PHE A 49 19.17 -28.48 -2.89
N VAL A 50 18.10 -28.37 -2.09
CA VAL A 50 16.93 -29.22 -2.28
C VAL A 50 16.09 -28.71 -3.46
N ARG A 51 16.17 -29.44 -4.58
CA ARG A 51 15.56 -29.11 -5.88
C ARG A 51 14.05 -28.90 -5.82
N ARG A 52 13.36 -29.65 -4.95
CA ARG A 52 11.90 -29.59 -4.76
C ARG A 52 11.58 -29.46 -3.28
N LEU A 53 11.96 -28.32 -2.71
CA LEU A 53 11.34 -27.92 -1.47
C LEU A 53 9.84 -27.86 -1.68
N PRO A 54 9.04 -28.37 -0.74
CA PRO A 54 7.59 -28.35 -0.88
C PRO A 54 7.14 -26.93 -1.24
N ASN A 55 6.22 -26.81 -2.18
CA ASN A 55 5.82 -25.50 -2.75
C ASN A 55 5.30 -24.51 -1.69
N TRP A 56 5.01 -24.99 -0.46
CA TRP A 56 4.70 -24.18 0.71
C TRP A 56 5.91 -23.45 1.33
N VAL A 57 7.14 -23.96 1.15
CA VAL A 57 8.41 -23.37 1.59
C VAL A 57 8.97 -22.39 0.56
N THR A 58 8.96 -22.74 -0.73
CA THR A 58 9.61 -21.92 -1.77
C THR A 58 8.79 -20.74 -2.25
N GLY A 59 7.47 -20.79 -2.07
CA GLY A 59 6.58 -19.76 -2.61
C GLY A 59 6.38 -19.83 -4.14
N GLU A 60 6.93 -20.81 -4.84
CA GLU A 60 6.79 -21.03 -6.29
C GLU A 60 5.40 -21.59 -6.68
N TRP A 61 4.33 -20.93 -6.26
CA TRP A 61 3.05 -21.03 -6.97
C TRP A 61 2.99 -19.84 -7.92
N ASP A 62 2.36 -20.04 -9.09
CA ASP A 62 2.16 -19.00 -10.10
C ASP A 62 1.85 -17.66 -9.45
N SER A 63 2.57 -16.66 -9.94
CA SER A 63 2.76 -15.30 -9.41
C SER A 63 1.49 -14.44 -9.38
N ARG A 64 0.30 -15.05 -9.32
CA ARG A 64 -0.99 -14.38 -9.28
C ARG A 64 -1.52 -14.40 -7.84
N PRO A 65 -1.31 -13.34 -7.04
CA PRO A 65 -1.85 -13.21 -5.68
C PRO A 65 -3.39 -13.08 -5.63
N TRP A 66 -4.07 -13.43 -6.72
CA TRP A 66 -5.45 -13.12 -7.03
C TRP A 66 -6.28 -14.36 -7.41
N SER A 67 -5.80 -15.56 -7.10
CA SER A 67 -6.60 -16.80 -7.25
C SER A 67 -7.09 -17.34 -5.90
N ARG A 68 -8.27 -17.98 -5.84
CA ARG A 68 -8.80 -18.58 -4.60
C ARG A 68 -7.87 -19.69 -4.13
N SER A 69 -7.32 -20.48 -5.06
CA SER A 69 -6.31 -21.51 -4.81
C SER A 69 -5.07 -20.94 -4.11
N TRP A 70 -4.56 -19.79 -4.55
CA TRP A 70 -3.45 -19.09 -3.89
C TRP A 70 -3.81 -18.61 -2.48
N VAL A 71 -5.00 -18.02 -2.29
CA VAL A 71 -5.44 -17.59 -0.96
C VAL A 71 -5.63 -18.79 -0.01
N ARG A 72 -6.17 -19.93 -0.50
CA ARG A 72 -6.26 -21.19 0.25
C ARG A 72 -4.87 -21.72 0.61
N ALA A 73 -3.94 -21.71 -0.33
CA ALA A 73 -2.56 -22.10 -0.08
C ALA A 73 -1.91 -21.19 0.98
N SER A 74 -2.07 -19.87 0.88
CA SER A 74 -1.56 -18.94 1.90
C SER A 74 -2.19 -19.19 3.28
N ARG A 75 -3.50 -19.47 3.34
CA ARG A 75 -4.17 -19.84 4.59
C ARG A 75 -3.58 -21.13 5.18
N ASN A 76 -3.47 -22.19 4.36
CA ASN A 76 -2.96 -23.48 4.82
C ASN A 76 -1.49 -23.37 5.26
N ARG A 77 -0.66 -22.58 4.58
CA ARG A 77 0.72 -22.26 5.01
C ARG A 77 0.74 -21.61 6.38
N THR A 78 -0.10 -20.58 6.59
CA THR A 78 -0.17 -19.93 7.90
C THR A 78 -0.72 -20.85 8.99
N ILE A 79 -1.64 -21.76 8.67
CA ILE A 79 -2.15 -22.77 9.63
C ILE A 79 -1.04 -23.73 10.04
N VAL A 80 -0.19 -24.17 9.10
CA VAL A 80 0.93 -25.07 9.41
C VAL A 80 2.05 -24.34 10.14
N ALA A 81 2.39 -23.11 9.74
CA ALA A 81 3.48 -22.34 10.33
C ALA A 81 3.16 -21.79 11.73
N LEU A 82 1.89 -21.49 12.02
CA LEU A 82 1.49 -20.86 13.28
C LEU A 82 1.80 -21.73 14.51
N PRO A 83 1.51 -23.05 14.55
CA PRO A 83 1.93 -23.93 15.64
C PRO A 83 3.44 -23.92 15.89
N PHE A 84 4.27 -23.94 14.83
CA PHE A 84 5.72 -23.89 14.99
C PHE A 84 6.20 -22.54 15.52
N ALA A 85 5.61 -21.43 15.05
CA ALA A 85 5.92 -20.11 15.58
C ALA A 85 5.49 -19.96 17.05
N LEU A 86 4.32 -20.48 17.41
CA LEU A 86 3.85 -20.52 18.80
C LEU A 86 4.75 -21.40 19.68
N LEU A 87 5.18 -22.57 19.17
CA LEU A 87 6.12 -23.44 19.88
C LEU A 87 7.48 -22.75 20.08
N GLY A 88 7.95 -21.97 19.11
CA GLY A 88 9.12 -21.11 19.26
C GLY A 88 8.94 -20.04 20.35
N VAL A 89 7.78 -19.38 20.40
CA VAL A 89 7.46 -18.43 21.48
C VAL A 89 7.44 -19.13 22.85
N VAL A 90 6.80 -20.30 22.94
CA VAL A 90 6.75 -21.09 24.19
C VAL A 90 8.16 -21.51 24.62
N ALA A 91 9.01 -21.96 23.70
CA ALA A 91 10.40 -22.31 24.00
C ALA A 91 11.20 -21.10 24.52
N VAL A 92 11.02 -19.91 23.92
CA VAL A 92 11.63 -18.67 24.41
C VAL A 92 11.15 -18.33 25.82
N LEU A 93 9.84 -18.47 26.10
CA LEU A 93 9.27 -18.20 27.43
C LEU A 93 9.75 -19.21 28.48
N ILE A 94 9.85 -20.50 28.13
CA ILE A 94 10.41 -21.53 29.02
C ILE A 94 11.88 -21.25 29.31
N GLY A 95 12.69 -20.96 28.27
CA GLY A 95 14.09 -20.61 28.44
C GLY A 95 14.29 -19.37 29.34
N LEU A 96 13.43 -18.35 29.18
CA LEU A 96 13.38 -17.17 30.05
C LEU A 96 13.02 -17.50 31.51
N ALA A 97 12.17 -18.48 31.75
CA ALA A 97 11.74 -18.88 33.09
C ALA A 97 12.79 -19.76 33.78
N ASP A 98 13.36 -20.73 33.06
CA ASP A 98 14.37 -21.66 33.58
C ASP A 98 15.72 -20.98 33.78
N HIS A 99 16.05 -20.02 32.92
CA HIS A 99 17.31 -19.28 32.95
C HIS A 99 16.99 -17.78 32.91
N PRO A 100 16.58 -17.19 34.05
CA PRO A 100 16.24 -15.78 34.10
C PRO A 100 17.43 -14.96 33.57
N PRO A 101 17.23 -14.09 32.57
CA PRO A 101 18.32 -13.34 31.99
C PRO A 101 18.84 -12.31 33.01
N HIS A 102 20.15 -12.12 33.06
CA HIS A 102 20.79 -11.14 33.95
C HIS A 102 21.61 -10.13 33.14
N GLY A 103 21.68 -8.89 33.62
CA GLY A 103 22.46 -7.83 32.97
C GLY A 103 22.06 -7.60 31.51
N THR A 104 23.02 -7.72 30.59
CA THR A 104 22.83 -7.49 29.15
C THR A 104 21.95 -8.54 28.48
N ASP A 105 21.83 -9.74 29.05
CA ASP A 105 21.03 -10.84 28.47
C ASP A 105 19.54 -10.53 28.47
N VAL A 106 19.09 -9.64 29.37
CA VAL A 106 17.69 -9.20 29.46
C VAL A 106 17.24 -8.55 28.16
N LEU A 107 18.12 -7.76 27.51
CA LEU A 107 17.80 -7.13 26.22
C LEU A 107 17.71 -8.12 25.08
N TYR A 108 18.67 -9.03 25.00
CA TYR A 108 18.67 -10.05 23.94
C TYR A 108 17.44 -10.93 24.05
N ALA A 109 17.09 -11.33 25.28
CA ALA A 109 15.90 -12.12 25.51
C ALA A 109 14.61 -11.33 25.21
N ALA A 110 14.53 -10.05 25.58
CA ALA A 110 13.41 -9.18 25.23
C ALA A 110 13.28 -8.98 23.71
N PHE A 111 14.39 -8.80 22.99
CA PHE A 111 14.40 -8.67 21.54
C PHE A 111 13.94 -9.94 20.84
N VAL A 112 14.47 -11.10 21.25
CA VAL A 112 14.06 -12.41 20.72
C VAL A 112 12.58 -12.67 20.99
N ALA A 113 12.09 -12.35 22.20
CA ALA A 113 10.67 -12.44 22.52
C ALA A 113 9.83 -11.51 21.64
N ALA A 114 10.27 -10.26 21.42
CA ALA A 114 9.57 -9.31 20.56
C ALA A 114 9.51 -9.78 19.09
N LEU A 115 10.60 -10.35 18.57
CA LEU A 115 10.63 -10.94 17.22
C LEU A 115 9.69 -12.15 17.12
N ALA A 116 9.71 -13.03 18.12
CA ALA A 116 8.87 -14.22 18.15
C ALA A 116 7.37 -13.85 18.20
N VAL A 117 7.00 -12.90 19.07
CA VAL A 117 5.64 -12.34 19.13
C VAL A 117 5.27 -11.64 17.83
N GLY A 118 6.18 -10.81 17.28
CA GLY A 118 5.98 -10.11 16.00
C GLY A 118 5.70 -11.08 14.84
N LEU A 119 6.45 -12.18 14.76
CA LEU A 119 6.22 -13.25 13.78
C LEU A 119 4.83 -13.87 13.94
N VAL A 120 4.42 -14.20 15.17
CA VAL A 120 3.08 -14.73 15.44
C VAL A 120 2.00 -13.73 15.02
N VAL A 121 2.13 -12.45 15.37
CA VAL A 121 1.19 -11.40 14.97
C VAL A 121 1.09 -11.29 13.45
N VAL A 122 2.21 -11.31 12.73
CA VAL A 122 2.22 -11.27 11.26
C VAL A 122 1.52 -12.50 10.67
N LEU A 123 1.79 -13.69 11.20
CA LEU A 123 1.14 -14.93 10.75
C LEU A 123 -0.37 -14.91 11.01
N VAL A 124 -0.80 -14.47 12.19
CA VAL A 124 -2.22 -14.33 12.55
C VAL A 124 -2.92 -13.31 11.66
N VAL A 125 -2.31 -12.13 11.43
CA VAL A 125 -2.88 -11.09 10.55
C VAL A 125 -2.99 -11.62 9.11
N ARG A 126 -1.95 -12.31 8.62
CA ARG A 126 -1.95 -12.90 7.28
C ARG A 126 -3.01 -13.99 7.15
N TRP A 127 -3.11 -14.88 8.13
CA TRP A 127 -4.15 -15.92 8.21
C TRP A 127 -5.55 -15.30 8.22
N GLY A 128 -5.79 -14.33 9.11
CA GLY A 128 -7.08 -13.65 9.24
C GLY A 128 -7.48 -12.92 7.95
N ARG A 129 -6.53 -12.27 7.26
CA ARG A 129 -6.76 -11.69 5.93
C ARG A 129 -7.15 -12.76 4.91
N ALA A 130 -6.43 -13.88 4.85
CA ALA A 130 -6.74 -14.96 3.92
C ALA A 130 -8.12 -15.59 4.21
N VAL A 131 -8.45 -15.84 5.47
CA VAL A 131 -9.77 -16.34 5.89
C VAL A 131 -10.88 -15.35 5.51
N ARG A 132 -10.69 -14.06 5.79
CA ARG A 132 -11.65 -13.01 5.43
C ARG A 132 -11.87 -12.96 3.92
N THR A 133 -10.81 -12.98 3.13
CA THR A 133 -10.89 -12.98 1.67
C THR A 133 -11.63 -14.23 1.16
N LEU A 134 -11.32 -15.42 1.68
CA LEU A 134 -12.04 -16.64 1.29
C LEU A 134 -13.52 -16.61 1.68
N ARG A 135 -13.86 -16.09 2.87
CA ARG A 135 -15.26 -15.90 3.28
C ARG A 135 -16.00 -14.94 2.34
N LEU A 136 -15.38 -13.83 1.97
CA LEU A 136 -15.95 -12.90 0.99
C LEU A 136 -16.14 -13.55 -0.39
N LEU A 137 -15.17 -14.37 -0.83
CA LEU A 137 -15.24 -15.06 -2.12
C LEU A 137 -16.26 -16.20 -2.16
N ALA A 138 -16.58 -16.78 -1.00
CA ALA A 138 -17.60 -17.81 -0.82
C ALA A 138 -19.02 -17.23 -0.64
N GLY A 139 -19.12 -15.94 -0.30
CA GLY A 139 -20.40 -15.25 -0.18
C GLY A 139 -21.13 -15.09 -1.53
N PRO A 140 -22.41 -14.70 -1.50
CA PRO A 140 -23.18 -14.41 -2.70
C PRO A 140 -22.51 -13.28 -3.50
N ARG A 141 -22.56 -13.40 -4.83
CA ARG A 141 -22.07 -12.35 -5.73
C ARG A 141 -23.25 -11.65 -6.39
N THR A 142 -23.24 -10.34 -6.35
CA THR A 142 -24.21 -9.54 -7.09
C THR A 142 -23.67 -9.28 -8.48
N ALA A 143 -24.43 -9.64 -9.51
CA ALA A 143 -24.14 -9.25 -10.88
C ALA A 143 -24.54 -7.78 -11.05
N LEU A 144 -23.59 -6.93 -11.43
CA LEU A 144 -23.86 -5.54 -11.78
C LEU A 144 -23.60 -5.33 -13.26
N PRO A 145 -24.52 -4.72 -14.03
CA PRO A 145 -24.26 -4.34 -15.42
C PRO A 145 -23.04 -3.42 -15.49
N ALA A 146 -22.04 -3.79 -16.29
CA ALA A 146 -20.76 -3.11 -16.34
C ALA A 146 -20.20 -3.05 -17.76
N ARG A 147 -19.49 -1.97 -18.07
CA ARG A 147 -18.82 -1.77 -19.36
C ARG A 147 -17.49 -1.06 -19.15
N PHE A 148 -16.45 -1.51 -19.85
CA PHE A 148 -15.17 -0.81 -19.85
C PHE A 148 -15.27 0.55 -20.56
N ASP A 149 -14.49 1.52 -20.08
CA ASP A 149 -14.30 2.79 -20.79
C ASP A 149 -13.49 2.53 -22.07
N ASP A 150 -13.72 3.32 -23.12
CA ASP A 150 -13.06 3.11 -24.41
C ASP A 150 -11.53 3.09 -24.26
N GLY A 151 -10.92 1.96 -24.63
CA GLY A 151 -9.47 1.73 -24.57
C GLY A 151 -8.91 1.35 -23.19
N SER A 152 -9.74 1.29 -22.14
CA SER A 152 -9.33 0.84 -20.80
C SER A 152 -9.70 -0.63 -20.56
N ARG A 153 -8.83 -1.36 -19.85
CA ARG A 153 -9.10 -2.73 -19.35
C ARG A 153 -9.18 -2.80 -17.83
N GLU A 154 -9.04 -1.65 -17.17
CA GLU A 154 -8.98 -1.54 -15.71
C GLU A 154 -10.11 -0.66 -15.16
N THR A 155 -10.62 0.27 -15.97
CA THR A 155 -11.66 1.21 -15.57
C THR A 155 -12.89 1.08 -16.45
N GLY A 156 -14.05 1.29 -15.84
CA GLY A 156 -15.31 1.27 -16.55
C GLY A 156 -16.45 1.81 -15.71
N THR A 157 -17.64 1.76 -16.30
CA THR A 157 -18.90 2.12 -15.66
C THR A 157 -19.65 0.89 -15.19
N VAL A 158 -20.37 1.01 -14.09
CA VAL A 158 -21.23 -0.02 -13.51
C VAL A 158 -22.54 0.61 -13.04
N THR A 159 -23.64 -0.11 -13.17
CA THR A 159 -24.97 0.34 -12.70
C THR A 159 -25.37 -0.45 -11.46
N PHE A 160 -25.70 0.24 -10.38
CA PHE A 160 -26.20 -0.36 -9.15
C PHE A 160 -27.67 -0.76 -9.28
N PRO A 161 -28.19 -1.66 -8.40
CA PRO A 161 -29.59 -2.10 -8.46
C PRO A 161 -30.62 -0.98 -8.27
N ASP A 162 -30.22 0.12 -7.64
CA ASP A 162 -31.02 1.34 -7.47
C ASP A 162 -31.02 2.25 -8.72
N GLY A 163 -30.38 1.81 -9.81
CA GLY A 163 -30.21 2.57 -11.05
C GLY A 163 -29.09 3.60 -11.00
N ALA A 164 -28.37 3.74 -9.87
CA ALA A 164 -27.27 4.68 -9.77
C ALA A 164 -26.08 4.23 -10.62
N ARG A 165 -25.58 5.11 -11.48
CA ARG A 165 -24.34 4.89 -12.22
C ARG A 165 -23.13 5.11 -11.34
N ALA A 166 -22.11 4.31 -11.57
CA ALA A 166 -20.87 4.29 -10.81
C ALA A 166 -19.70 3.91 -11.72
N TYR A 167 -18.49 4.16 -11.23
CA TYR A 167 -17.24 3.75 -11.84
C TYR A 167 -16.64 2.62 -11.06
N PHE A 168 -16.05 1.67 -11.76
CA PHE A 168 -15.22 0.66 -11.16
C PHE A 168 -13.76 0.83 -11.61
N THR A 169 -12.84 0.55 -10.71
CA THR A 169 -11.41 0.40 -11.02
C THR A 169 -10.96 -0.97 -10.54
N LEU A 170 -10.51 -1.82 -11.46
CA LEU A 170 -9.91 -3.11 -11.18
C LEU A 170 -8.41 -2.93 -10.96
N HIS A 171 -7.88 -3.57 -9.93
CA HIS A 171 -6.45 -3.62 -9.68
C HIS A 171 -5.89 -4.96 -10.14
N ASP A 172 -5.00 -4.93 -11.13
CA ASP A 172 -4.37 -6.10 -11.77
C ASP A 172 -5.40 -7.17 -12.23
N PRO A 173 -6.39 -6.83 -13.07
CA PRO A 173 -7.45 -7.75 -13.44
C PRO A 173 -6.94 -8.98 -14.20
N PRO A 174 -7.39 -10.20 -13.85
CA PRO A 174 -7.13 -11.38 -14.65
C PRO A 174 -7.74 -11.25 -16.06
N ARG A 175 -7.10 -11.89 -17.05
CA ARG A 175 -7.58 -11.87 -18.44
C ARG A 175 -8.96 -12.50 -18.59
N GLU A 176 -9.28 -13.51 -17.78
CA GLU A 176 -10.60 -14.16 -17.79
C GLU A 176 -11.70 -13.20 -17.33
N LEU A 177 -11.42 -12.42 -16.28
CA LEU A 177 -12.35 -11.40 -15.79
C LEU A 177 -12.58 -10.27 -16.81
N ILE A 178 -11.52 -9.82 -17.50
CA ILE A 178 -11.66 -8.81 -18.56
C ILE A 178 -12.56 -9.34 -19.68
N ARG A 179 -12.29 -10.55 -20.16
CA ARG A 179 -13.09 -11.18 -21.22
C ARG A 179 -14.55 -11.33 -20.81
N GLU A 180 -14.81 -11.74 -19.57
CA GLU A 180 -16.17 -11.86 -19.06
C GLU A 180 -16.91 -10.53 -19.11
N ILE A 181 -16.31 -9.44 -18.63
CA ILE A 181 -16.94 -8.11 -18.66
C ILE A 181 -17.17 -7.65 -20.10
N GLU A 182 -16.21 -7.92 -21.01
CA GLU A 182 -16.34 -7.59 -22.44
C GLU A 182 -17.49 -8.37 -23.13
N HIS A 183 -17.71 -9.65 -22.77
CA HIS A 183 -18.69 -10.51 -23.45
C HIS A 183 -20.07 -10.47 -22.78
N ALA A 184 -20.12 -10.54 -21.45
CA ALA A 184 -21.36 -10.64 -20.69
C ALA A 184 -21.90 -9.26 -20.25
N ALA A 185 -21.10 -8.20 -20.38
CA ALA A 185 -21.43 -6.85 -19.90
C ALA A 185 -21.85 -6.82 -18.42
N THR A 186 -21.30 -7.73 -17.61
CA THR A 186 -21.61 -7.88 -16.19
C THR A 186 -20.33 -8.00 -15.36
N LEU A 187 -20.35 -7.39 -14.18
CA LEU A 187 -19.32 -7.45 -13.17
C LEU A 187 -19.90 -8.09 -11.91
N HIS A 188 -19.45 -9.30 -11.61
CA HIS A 188 -19.86 -10.01 -10.39
C HIS A 188 -19.03 -9.57 -9.20
N VAL A 189 -19.66 -8.91 -8.22
CA VAL A 189 -18.99 -8.33 -7.04
C VAL A 189 -19.50 -8.90 -5.73
N THR A 190 -18.67 -8.86 -4.69
CA THR A 190 -19.04 -9.32 -3.33
C THR A 190 -20.02 -8.40 -2.60
N SER A 191 -20.25 -7.18 -3.10
CA SER A 191 -21.19 -6.23 -2.51
C SER A 191 -21.68 -5.25 -3.57
N ALA A 192 -22.99 -5.02 -3.62
CA ALA A 192 -23.63 -4.02 -4.48
C ALA A 192 -23.58 -2.60 -3.89
N ALA A 193 -22.68 -2.34 -2.94
CA ALA A 193 -22.49 -1.03 -2.34
C ALA A 193 -21.19 -0.39 -2.84
N PRO A 194 -21.11 0.96 -2.88
CA PRO A 194 -19.87 1.67 -3.20
C PRO A 194 -18.76 1.35 -2.20
N GLY A 195 -17.53 1.19 -2.69
CA GLY A 195 -16.37 0.91 -1.86
C GLY A 195 -15.43 -0.13 -2.46
N LYS A 196 -14.60 -0.73 -1.60
CA LYS A 196 -13.66 -1.78 -2.00
C LYS A 196 -14.38 -3.13 -1.98
N VAL A 197 -14.42 -3.80 -3.12
CA VAL A 197 -15.06 -5.10 -3.31
C VAL A 197 -14.10 -6.08 -3.99
N LEU A 198 -14.44 -7.35 -4.01
CA LEU A 198 -13.79 -8.34 -4.86
C LEU A 198 -14.69 -8.58 -6.06
N ALA A 199 -14.10 -8.56 -7.26
CA ALA A 199 -14.76 -8.85 -8.51
C ALA A 199 -14.27 -10.18 -9.08
N GLY A 200 -15.15 -10.96 -9.71
CA GLY A 200 -14.76 -12.21 -10.38
C GLY A 200 -15.95 -13.10 -10.66
N GLN A 201 -15.74 -14.21 -11.37
CA GLN A 201 -16.79 -15.17 -11.66
C GLN A 201 -17.39 -15.86 -10.43
N PRO A 202 -18.72 -16.04 -10.36
CA PRO A 202 -19.32 -16.99 -9.44
C PRO A 202 -18.67 -18.37 -9.64
N GLY A 203 -18.21 -18.99 -8.55
CA GLY A 203 -17.46 -20.27 -8.63
C GLY A 203 -16.02 -20.19 -9.16
N GLY A 204 -15.66 -19.22 -10.00
CA GLY A 204 -14.34 -19.10 -10.62
C GLY A 204 -13.17 -18.90 -9.65
N ASP A 205 -11.99 -19.41 -10.02
CA ASP A 205 -10.78 -19.33 -9.20
C ASP A 205 -10.12 -17.94 -9.26
N GLU A 206 -10.26 -17.20 -10.36
CA GLU A 206 -9.67 -15.87 -10.52
C GLU A 206 -10.59 -14.77 -9.97
N PHE A 207 -10.00 -13.75 -9.34
CA PHE A 207 -10.70 -12.55 -8.90
C PHE A 207 -9.80 -11.32 -9.00
N ALA A 208 -10.36 -10.12 -8.96
CA ALA A 208 -9.63 -8.87 -8.86
C ALA A 208 -10.13 -8.07 -7.66
N ARG A 209 -9.28 -7.20 -7.11
CA ARG A 209 -9.77 -6.14 -6.21
C ARG A 209 -10.38 -5.05 -7.07
N ALA A 210 -11.63 -4.72 -6.80
CA ALA A 210 -12.32 -3.63 -7.47
C ALA A 210 -12.63 -2.52 -6.47
N THR A 211 -12.57 -1.28 -6.92
CA THR A 211 -13.11 -0.15 -6.18
C THR A 211 -14.31 0.39 -6.96
N LEU A 212 -15.51 0.27 -6.40
CA LEU A 212 -16.75 0.85 -6.94
C LEU A 212 -16.97 2.25 -6.35
N ARG A 213 -17.29 3.23 -7.17
CA ARG A 213 -17.53 4.62 -6.76
C ARG A 213 -18.75 5.16 -7.50
N VAL A 214 -19.78 5.61 -6.78
CA VAL A 214 -20.96 6.22 -7.44
C VAL A 214 -20.54 7.48 -8.19
N ALA A 215 -21.07 7.68 -9.40
CA ALA A 215 -20.88 8.88 -10.20
C ALA A 215 -21.35 10.13 -9.43
N ARG A 216 -22.46 9.99 -8.67
CA ARG A 216 -22.85 10.92 -7.62
C ARG A 216 -21.99 10.73 -6.37
N ALA A 217 -21.00 11.60 -6.21
CA ALA A 217 -20.14 11.73 -5.05
C ALA A 217 -19.03 10.67 -4.92
N THR A 218 -18.01 10.84 -5.76
CA THR A 218 -16.67 10.93 -5.16
C THR A 218 -16.72 12.05 -4.13
N ARG A 219 -17.01 11.72 -2.86
CA ARG A 219 -16.72 12.63 -1.75
C ARG A 219 -15.20 12.79 -1.74
N THR A 220 -14.70 13.72 -2.55
CA THR A 220 -13.41 14.33 -2.30
C THR A 220 -13.44 14.74 -0.84
N PRO A 221 -12.47 14.28 -0.02
CA PRO A 221 -12.49 14.55 1.40
C PRO A 221 -12.65 16.05 1.58
N SER A 222 -13.65 16.48 2.32
CA SER A 222 -13.87 17.90 2.57
C SER A 222 -12.62 18.54 3.19
N ARG A 223 -12.38 19.84 2.99
CA ARG A 223 -11.22 20.54 3.59
C ARG A 223 -11.21 20.36 5.10
N SER A 224 -12.39 20.41 5.71
CA SER A 224 -12.63 20.12 7.14
C SER A 224 -12.20 18.70 7.55
N SER A 225 -12.61 17.68 6.79
CA SER A 225 -12.23 16.28 7.06
C SER A 225 -10.74 16.03 6.83
N LEU A 226 -10.12 16.70 5.85
CA LEU A 226 -8.70 16.59 5.55
C LEU A 226 -7.86 17.19 6.69
N LYS A 227 -8.23 18.38 7.21
CA LYS A 227 -7.61 18.99 8.39
C LYS A 227 -7.72 18.08 9.61
N ARG A 228 -8.90 17.50 9.88
CA ARG A 228 -9.10 16.54 10.97
C ARG A 228 -8.22 15.30 10.81
N ARG A 229 -8.16 14.73 9.60
CA ARG A 229 -7.28 13.59 9.29
C ARG A 229 -5.80 13.95 9.49
N LEU A 230 -5.36 15.13 9.07
CA LEU A 230 -3.98 15.57 9.29
C LEU A 230 -3.68 15.70 10.79
N ARG A 231 -4.60 16.27 11.59
CA ARG A 231 -4.46 16.37 13.05
C ARG A 231 -4.30 14.98 13.68
N LEU A 232 -5.22 14.06 13.38
CA LEU A 232 -5.16 12.68 13.90
C LEU A 232 -3.86 11.97 13.50
N ARG A 233 -3.42 12.11 12.24
CA ARG A 233 -2.16 11.52 11.77
C ARG A 233 -0.92 12.16 12.42
N THR A 234 -0.98 13.45 12.71
CA THR A 234 0.10 14.17 13.39
C THR A 234 0.18 13.75 14.86
N VAL A 235 -0.96 13.58 15.53
CA VAL A 235 -1.01 13.02 16.90
C VAL A 235 -0.46 11.60 16.92
N ALA A 236 -0.88 10.73 15.99
CA ALA A 236 -0.36 9.38 15.89
C ALA A 236 1.16 9.33 15.63
N PHE A 237 1.66 10.19 14.73
CA PHE A 237 3.10 10.34 14.48
C PHE A 237 3.84 10.79 15.75
N ALA A 238 3.35 11.83 16.43
CA ALA A 238 3.94 12.32 17.66
C ALA A 238 3.95 11.25 18.77
N ALA A 239 2.86 10.48 18.90
CA ALA A 239 2.77 9.37 19.85
C ALA A 239 3.79 8.27 19.54
N VAL A 240 3.99 7.90 18.27
CA VAL A 240 4.99 6.90 17.87
C VAL A 240 6.41 7.38 18.12
N VAL A 241 6.70 8.65 17.83
CA VAL A 241 8.01 9.26 18.13
C VAL A 241 8.25 9.29 19.65
N ALA A 242 7.28 9.76 20.43
CA ALA A 242 7.38 9.84 21.88
C ALA A 242 7.55 8.45 22.53
N ALA A 243 6.78 7.47 22.06
CA ALA A 243 6.92 6.08 22.50
C ALA A 243 8.30 5.53 22.15
N GLY A 244 8.80 5.78 20.93
CA GLY A 244 10.15 5.39 20.53
C GLY A 244 11.24 5.99 21.42
N VAL A 245 11.18 7.31 21.67
CA VAL A 245 12.12 8.01 22.56
C VAL A 245 12.05 7.49 23.99
N ALA A 246 10.85 7.25 24.52
CA ALA A 246 10.68 6.70 25.86
C ALA A 246 11.24 5.29 25.98
N LEU A 247 11.07 4.47 24.94
CA LEU A 247 11.54 3.08 24.90
C LEU A 247 13.07 3.01 24.77
N GLU A 248 13.67 3.89 23.96
CA GLU A 248 15.13 4.09 23.91
C GLU A 248 15.67 4.60 25.24
N GLY A 249 15.05 5.63 25.83
CA GLY A 249 15.47 6.18 27.11
C GLY A 249 15.42 5.16 28.25
N ALA A 250 14.35 4.36 28.30
CA ALA A 250 14.23 3.24 29.23
C ALA A 250 15.33 2.20 29.00
N ALA A 251 15.64 1.85 27.75
CA ALA A 251 16.71 0.91 27.42
C ALA A 251 18.10 1.43 27.82
N VAL A 252 18.38 2.72 27.62
CA VAL A 252 19.64 3.34 28.03
C VAL A 252 19.79 3.35 29.55
N VAL A 253 18.75 3.74 30.29
CA VAL A 253 18.77 3.81 31.76
C VAL A 253 18.86 2.43 32.40
N LEU A 254 18.07 1.47 31.89
CA LEU A 254 18.01 0.12 32.47
C LEU A 254 19.22 -0.75 32.09
N VAL A 255 19.90 -0.45 30.98
CA VAL A 255 20.90 -1.38 30.41
C VAL A 255 22.25 -0.74 30.09
N GLY A 256 22.47 0.51 30.50
CA GLY A 256 23.80 1.14 30.45
C GLY A 256 24.31 1.44 29.03
N GLY A 257 23.42 1.60 28.05
CA GLY A 257 23.74 2.17 26.73
C GLY A 257 24.41 1.24 25.71
N ALA A 258 24.54 -0.06 25.97
CA ALA A 258 25.37 -0.94 25.13
C ALA A 258 24.81 -1.30 23.73
N LEU A 259 23.50 -1.20 23.47
CA LEU A 259 22.92 -1.58 22.16
C LEU A 259 21.79 -0.66 21.67
N PRO A 260 22.10 0.59 21.26
CA PRO A 260 21.10 1.52 20.71
C PRO A 260 20.44 1.01 19.42
N TRP A 261 21.08 0.11 18.66
CA TRP A 261 20.61 -0.25 17.31
C TRP A 261 19.43 -1.23 17.26
N VAL A 262 19.27 -2.07 18.29
CA VAL A 262 18.30 -3.16 18.32
C VAL A 262 16.86 -2.64 18.42
N LEU A 263 16.66 -1.55 19.17
CA LEU A 263 15.38 -0.85 19.27
C LEU A 263 15.28 0.30 18.27
N ALA A 264 16.40 0.94 17.92
CA ALA A 264 16.38 2.06 16.99
C ALA A 264 15.88 1.65 15.60
N ALA A 265 16.26 0.47 15.09
CA ALA A 265 15.81 0.02 13.77
C ALA A 265 14.27 -0.11 13.65
N PRO A 266 13.56 -0.86 14.52
CA PRO A 266 12.10 -0.94 14.45
C PRO A 266 11.41 0.40 14.77
N ILE A 267 11.97 1.20 15.67
CA ILE A 267 11.45 2.55 15.97
C ILE A 267 11.57 3.46 14.74
N LEU A 268 12.73 3.49 14.09
CA LEU A 268 12.96 4.27 12.87
C LEU A 268 12.06 3.81 11.72
N LEU A 269 11.80 2.51 11.59
CA LEU A 269 10.83 1.98 10.61
C LEU A 269 9.40 2.44 10.93
N ALA A 270 8.99 2.39 12.19
CA ALA A 270 7.66 2.86 12.61
C ALA A 270 7.50 4.38 12.41
N VAL A 271 8.53 5.16 12.74
CA VAL A 271 8.60 6.61 12.51
C VAL A 271 8.57 6.92 11.01
N GLY A 272 9.35 6.21 10.19
CA GLY A 272 9.36 6.37 8.73
C GLY A 272 8.01 6.04 8.08
N ALA A 273 7.39 4.93 8.49
CA ALA A 273 6.08 4.52 7.98
C ALA A 273 4.98 5.54 8.35
N THR A 274 4.97 6.02 9.59
CA THR A 274 4.01 7.04 10.05
C THR A 274 4.29 8.41 9.44
N ALA A 275 5.55 8.79 9.22
CA ALA A 275 5.94 9.98 8.49
C ALA A 275 5.43 9.96 7.04
N LEU A 276 5.63 8.83 6.32
CA LEU A 276 5.14 8.67 4.95
C LEU A 276 3.60 8.73 4.89
N TRP A 277 2.92 8.09 5.86
CA TRP A 277 1.47 8.12 5.98
C TRP A 277 0.94 9.54 6.24
N ARG A 278 1.63 10.33 7.07
CA ARG A 278 1.34 11.74 7.31
C ARG A 278 1.61 12.59 6.07
N ALA A 279 2.75 12.37 5.40
CA ALA A 279 3.19 13.15 4.24
C ALA A 279 2.17 13.14 3.10
N ARG A 280 1.49 12.00 2.86
CA ARG A 280 0.43 11.90 1.83
C ARG A 280 -0.73 12.87 2.07
N VAL A 281 -1.16 13.05 3.32
CA VAL A 281 -2.24 14.01 3.64
C VAL A 281 -1.70 15.44 3.75
N ALA A 282 -0.50 15.59 4.31
CA ALA A 282 0.16 16.90 4.40
C ALA A 282 0.40 17.52 3.00
N ARG A 283 0.66 16.71 1.97
CA ARG A 283 0.78 17.18 0.58
C ARG A 283 -0.50 17.86 0.11
N ALA A 284 -1.66 17.20 0.25
CA ALA A 284 -2.94 17.79 -0.13
C ALA A 284 -3.27 19.06 0.68
N VAL A 285 -3.00 19.06 1.99
CA VAL A 285 -3.21 20.25 2.83
C VAL A 285 -2.30 21.41 2.42
N ARG A 286 -1.03 21.15 2.09
CA ARG A 286 -0.08 22.18 1.63
C ARG A 286 -0.51 22.82 0.32
N LEU A 287 -0.98 22.01 -0.64
CA LEU A 287 -1.52 22.54 -1.90
C LEU A 287 -2.74 23.42 -1.68
N LEU A 288 -3.64 23.06 -0.75
CA LEU A 288 -4.79 23.88 -0.38
C LEU A 288 -4.42 25.15 0.41
N ALA A 289 -3.27 25.15 1.09
CA ALA A 289 -2.77 26.28 1.85
C ALA A 289 -1.81 27.16 1.04
N ALA A 290 -1.70 26.94 -0.28
CA ALA A 290 -0.74 27.63 -1.14
C ALA A 290 -1.04 29.14 -1.36
N GLY A 291 -2.19 29.63 -0.90
CA GLY A 291 -2.56 31.05 -0.96
C GLY A 291 -4.05 31.26 -1.28
N PRO A 292 -4.44 32.50 -1.62
CA PRO A 292 -5.80 32.80 -2.08
C PRO A 292 -6.14 32.05 -3.36
N TRP A 293 -7.43 31.88 -3.63
CA TRP A 293 -7.90 31.22 -4.85
C TRP A 293 -7.71 32.16 -6.06
N THR A 294 -6.94 31.70 -7.04
CA THR A 294 -6.71 32.41 -8.30
C THR A 294 -7.58 31.79 -9.38
N SER A 295 -8.40 32.59 -10.06
CA SER A 295 -9.16 32.12 -11.22
C SER A 295 -8.28 32.13 -12.47
N ILE A 296 -8.31 31.04 -13.23
CA ILE A 296 -7.66 30.92 -14.54
C ILE A 296 -8.67 30.45 -15.58
N THR A 297 -8.52 30.90 -16.82
CA THR A 297 -9.41 30.51 -17.92
C THR A 297 -9.09 29.10 -18.35
N ALA A 298 -10.12 28.25 -18.41
CA ALA A 298 -9.96 26.83 -18.72
C ALA A 298 -11.07 26.33 -19.63
N ALA A 299 -10.74 25.41 -20.54
CA ALA A 299 -11.69 24.75 -21.44
C ALA A 299 -11.46 23.24 -21.40
N THR A 300 -12.54 22.46 -21.26
CA THR A 300 -12.49 21.00 -21.23
C THR A 300 -12.46 20.41 -22.65
N MET A 301 -11.78 19.27 -22.84
CA MET A 301 -11.70 18.59 -24.15
C MET A 301 -12.74 17.47 -24.34
N ALA A 302 -13.40 16.99 -23.28
CA ALA A 302 -14.42 15.95 -23.35
C ALA A 302 -15.53 16.16 -22.30
N THR A 303 -16.74 15.75 -22.66
CA THR A 303 -18.04 16.08 -22.03
C THR A 303 -18.55 15.09 -20.98
N ASP A 304 -17.76 14.09 -20.57
CA ASP A 304 -18.15 13.25 -19.45
C ASP A 304 -17.78 13.91 -18.12
N VAL A 305 -18.80 14.45 -17.45
CA VAL A 305 -18.73 15.17 -16.17
C VAL A 305 -18.24 14.27 -15.03
N ASP A 306 -18.31 12.97 -15.25
CA ASP A 306 -18.20 11.95 -14.21
C ASP A 306 -16.84 11.20 -14.25
N GLY A 307 -15.96 11.52 -15.20
CA GLY A 307 -14.64 10.91 -15.40
C GLY A 307 -13.44 11.86 -15.16
N PRO A 308 -12.21 11.44 -15.51
CA PRO A 308 -11.05 12.32 -15.44
C PRO A 308 -11.21 13.49 -16.42
N VAL A 309 -11.19 14.71 -15.91
CA VAL A 309 -11.40 15.91 -16.72
C VAL A 309 -10.05 16.44 -17.19
N SER A 310 -9.87 16.45 -18.51
CA SER A 310 -8.68 17.01 -19.15
C SER A 310 -9.06 18.20 -20.03
N GLY A 311 -8.16 19.17 -20.11
CA GLY A 311 -8.44 20.37 -20.89
C GLY A 311 -7.25 21.28 -21.06
N TRP A 312 -7.53 22.45 -21.63
CA TRP A 312 -6.59 23.53 -21.82
C TRP A 312 -6.81 24.61 -20.78
N VAL A 313 -5.72 25.22 -20.34
CA VAL A 313 -5.74 26.33 -19.40
C VAL A 313 -4.87 27.45 -19.91
N VAL A 314 -5.27 28.69 -19.61
CA VAL A 314 -4.47 29.88 -19.87
C VAL A 314 -4.05 30.45 -18.52
N PHE A 315 -2.74 30.51 -18.30
CA PHE A 315 -2.14 31.09 -17.10
C PHE A 315 -2.25 32.62 -17.12
N PRO A 316 -2.14 33.30 -15.96
CA PRO A 316 -2.24 34.76 -15.88
C PRO A 316 -1.20 35.51 -16.71
N ASP A 317 -0.05 34.89 -16.99
CA ASP A 317 1.03 35.38 -17.85
C ASP A 317 0.75 35.18 -19.36
N GLY A 318 -0.43 34.65 -19.71
CA GLY A 318 -0.83 34.36 -21.10
C GLY A 318 -0.32 33.02 -21.63
N LEU A 319 0.46 32.26 -20.85
CA LEU A 319 0.95 30.95 -21.28
C LEU A 319 -0.20 29.94 -21.39
N ARG A 320 -0.12 29.06 -22.37
CA ARG A 320 -1.09 27.98 -22.56
C ARG A 320 -0.55 26.68 -21.96
N GLY A 321 -1.38 26.01 -21.19
CA GLY A 321 -1.10 24.71 -20.61
C GLY A 321 -2.22 23.71 -20.82
N ARG A 322 -1.95 22.49 -20.41
CA ARG A 322 -2.93 21.43 -20.23
C ARG A 322 -3.15 21.21 -18.74
N PHE A 323 -4.36 20.85 -18.39
CA PHE A 323 -4.69 20.37 -17.07
C PHE A 323 -5.28 18.97 -17.15
N HIS A 324 -5.02 18.18 -16.11
CA HIS A 324 -5.63 16.87 -15.92
C HIS A 324 -6.10 16.75 -14.47
N ILE A 325 -7.39 16.49 -14.28
CA ILE A 325 -8.02 16.27 -12.97
C ILE A 325 -8.47 14.82 -12.95
N GLU A 326 -7.76 13.97 -12.21
CA GLU A 326 -8.07 12.53 -12.12
C GLU A 326 -9.47 12.30 -11.52
N TYR A 327 -9.88 13.13 -10.57
CA TYR A 327 -11.20 13.07 -9.92
C TYR A 327 -11.79 14.46 -9.79
N CYS A 328 -12.62 14.88 -10.76
CA CYS A 328 -13.22 16.21 -10.76
C CYS A 328 -14.50 16.23 -9.89
N PRO A 329 -14.58 17.06 -8.83
CA PRO A 329 -15.82 17.22 -8.08
C PRO A 329 -16.90 17.83 -8.98
N PRO A 330 -18.18 17.46 -8.79
CA PRO A 330 -19.28 17.95 -9.63
C PRO A 330 -19.40 19.47 -9.62
N ASP A 331 -19.12 20.12 -8.48
CA ASP A 331 -19.17 21.58 -8.37
C ASP A 331 -18.08 22.25 -9.22
N VAL A 332 -16.89 21.65 -9.26
CA VAL A 332 -15.76 22.13 -10.08
C VAL A 332 -16.01 21.86 -11.55
N ALA A 333 -16.55 20.69 -11.89
CA ALA A 333 -16.94 20.36 -13.26
C ALA A 333 -18.03 21.30 -13.78
N ALA A 334 -19.04 21.62 -12.95
CA ALA A 334 -20.10 22.56 -13.29
C ALA A 334 -19.55 23.97 -13.55
N GLU A 335 -18.63 24.46 -12.73
CA GLU A 335 -17.98 25.76 -12.93
C GLU A 335 -17.13 25.79 -14.20
N LEU A 336 -16.38 24.70 -14.47
CA LEU A 336 -15.61 24.53 -15.69
C LEU A 336 -16.49 24.56 -16.95
N LEU A 337 -17.62 23.85 -16.93
CA LEU A 337 -18.52 23.74 -18.08
C LEU A 337 -19.32 25.03 -18.30
N ARG A 338 -19.82 25.65 -17.24
CA ARG A 338 -20.69 26.84 -17.33
C ARG A 338 -19.91 28.13 -17.52
N ARG A 339 -18.81 28.30 -16.78
CA ARG A 339 -18.07 29.57 -16.71
C ARG A 339 -16.70 29.52 -17.36
N ARG A 340 -16.24 28.34 -17.82
CA ARG A 340 -14.90 28.15 -18.42
C ARG A 340 -13.78 28.68 -17.53
N ARG A 341 -13.95 28.48 -16.22
CA ARG A 341 -13.01 28.94 -15.19
C ARG A 341 -12.59 27.77 -14.33
N LEU A 342 -11.30 27.71 -14.05
CA LEU A 342 -10.72 26.83 -13.05
C LEU A 342 -10.17 27.71 -11.93
N TRP A 343 -10.47 27.35 -10.70
CA TRP A 343 -9.98 28.05 -9.52
C TRP A 343 -8.86 27.21 -8.91
N VAL A 344 -7.67 27.81 -8.76
CA VAL A 344 -6.47 27.16 -8.24
C VAL A 344 -6.11 27.80 -6.89
N ALA A 345 -5.77 26.99 -5.90
CA ALA A 345 -5.28 27.49 -4.62
C ALA A 345 -3.85 28.03 -4.79
N GLY A 346 -3.64 29.31 -4.46
CA GLY A 346 -2.36 30.01 -4.64
C GLY A 346 -2.10 30.42 -6.09
N ALA A 347 -0.83 30.68 -6.41
CA ALA A 347 -0.40 31.04 -7.76
C ALA A 347 -0.41 29.79 -8.68
N PRO A 348 -0.98 29.87 -9.89
CA PRO A 348 -1.01 28.75 -10.81
C PRO A 348 0.40 28.47 -11.34
N ARG A 349 0.95 27.31 -11.00
CA ARG A 349 2.29 26.85 -11.40
C ARG A 349 2.22 25.48 -12.08
N PRO A 350 3.20 25.12 -12.93
CA PRO A 350 3.32 23.76 -13.43
C PRO A 350 3.47 22.74 -12.30
N GLY A 351 2.88 21.56 -12.44
CA GLY A 351 2.89 20.48 -11.46
C GLY A 351 1.54 20.28 -10.76
N ASP A 352 1.58 19.64 -9.59
CA ASP A 352 0.39 19.34 -8.80
C ASP A 352 -0.13 20.60 -8.10
N VAL A 353 -1.39 20.93 -8.34
CA VAL A 353 -2.10 22.05 -7.72
C VAL A 353 -3.44 21.61 -7.15
N ALA A 354 -3.93 22.31 -6.13
CA ALA A 354 -5.28 22.08 -5.64
C ALA A 354 -6.28 22.95 -6.41
N VAL A 355 -7.34 22.35 -6.91
CA VAL A 355 -8.46 23.00 -7.62
C VAL A 355 -9.76 22.83 -6.84
N GLY A 356 -10.64 23.81 -6.86
CA GLY A 356 -11.85 23.82 -6.05
C GLY A 356 -12.55 25.17 -6.10
N LEU A 357 -13.80 25.26 -5.63
CA LEU A 357 -14.48 26.55 -5.55
C LEU A 357 -13.96 27.37 -4.36
N PRO A 358 -13.81 28.71 -4.47
CA PRO A 358 -13.31 29.54 -3.37
C PRO A 358 -14.12 29.35 -2.08
N GLU A 359 -15.44 29.38 -2.21
CA GLU A 359 -16.42 29.25 -1.11
C GLU A 359 -16.82 27.79 -0.81
N GLY A 360 -16.44 26.84 -1.67
CA GLY A 360 -16.81 25.43 -1.52
C GLY A 360 -15.89 24.64 -0.57
N ASP A 361 -16.41 23.56 0.03
CA ASP A 361 -15.61 22.61 0.84
C ASP A 361 -15.03 21.45 0.00
N THR A 362 -15.37 21.38 -1.28
CA THR A 362 -14.89 20.37 -2.24
C THR A 362 -13.62 20.83 -2.96
N PHE A 363 -12.72 19.89 -3.23
CA PHE A 363 -11.47 20.17 -3.95
C PHE A 363 -10.95 18.91 -4.64
N ALA A 364 -10.11 19.08 -5.65
CA ALA A 364 -9.33 18.01 -6.26
C ALA A 364 -7.87 18.44 -6.44
N ILE A 365 -7.01 17.46 -6.70
CA ILE A 365 -5.63 17.71 -7.13
C ILE A 365 -5.64 17.61 -8.65
N ALA A 366 -5.20 18.68 -9.30
CA ALA A 366 -5.00 18.75 -10.73
C ALA A 366 -3.51 18.75 -11.03
N TRP A 367 -3.12 18.16 -12.15
CA TRP A 367 -1.79 18.33 -12.71
C TRP A 367 -1.84 19.36 -13.84
N LEU A 368 -1.04 20.43 -13.72
CA LEU A 368 -0.90 21.47 -14.73
C LEU A 368 0.43 21.31 -15.48
N ALA A 369 0.39 21.35 -16.80
CA ALA A 369 1.57 21.30 -17.65
C ALA A 369 1.58 22.43 -18.65
N VAL A 370 2.67 23.18 -18.74
CA VAL A 370 2.85 24.24 -19.74
C VAL A 370 3.23 23.59 -21.07
N THR A 371 2.54 23.98 -22.14
CA THR A 371 2.70 23.35 -23.47
C THR A 371 3.79 23.97 -24.34
N ASP A 372 4.47 25.03 -23.87
CA ASP A 372 5.44 25.75 -24.70
C ASP A 372 6.80 25.05 -24.80
N ARG A 373 7.31 24.90 -26.04
CA ARG A 373 8.67 24.41 -26.33
C ARG A 373 9.75 25.34 -25.78
N ARG A 374 9.44 26.62 -25.54
CA ARG A 374 10.40 27.60 -24.98
C ARG A 374 10.64 27.44 -23.47
N ALA A 375 9.65 26.96 -22.70
CA ALA A 375 9.78 26.82 -21.25
C ALA A 375 10.76 25.70 -20.82
N ARG A 376 10.93 24.63 -21.63
CA ARG A 376 11.92 23.57 -21.34
C ARG A 376 13.37 24.06 -21.34
N ARG A 377 13.66 25.24 -21.90
CA ARG A 377 15.02 25.81 -21.88
C ARG A 377 15.37 26.56 -20.60
N LEU A 378 14.40 26.83 -19.72
CA LEU A 378 14.64 27.57 -18.47
C LEU A 378 14.85 26.66 -17.25
N ASP A 379 14.49 25.37 -17.32
CA ASP A 379 14.67 24.38 -16.24
C ASP A 379 15.99 23.59 -16.32
N HIS A 380 16.92 23.99 -17.19
CA HIS A 380 18.30 23.54 -17.13
C HIS A 380 19.21 24.71 -16.80
N PRO A 381 19.69 24.84 -15.55
CA PRO A 381 20.83 25.70 -15.31
C PRO A 381 22.00 25.09 -16.08
N ARG A 382 22.42 25.75 -17.15
CA ARG A 382 23.79 25.58 -17.63
C ARG A 382 24.67 26.30 -16.62
N PHE A 383 25.14 25.56 -15.63
CA PHE A 383 26.45 25.76 -15.02
C PHE A 383 27.03 24.37 -14.71
#